data_AF-A0A9E3VQ67-F1
#
_entry.id   AF-A0A9E3VQ67-F1
#
_cell.length_a   1.000
_cell.length_b   1.000
_cell.length_c   1.000
_cell.angle_alpha   90.00
_cell.angle_beta   90.00
_cell.angle_gamma   90.00
#
_symmetry.space_group_name_H-M   'P 1'
#
loop_
_entity.id
_entity.type
_entity.pdbx_description
1 polymer ?
#
loop_
_entity_poly.entity_id
_entity_poly.type
_entity_poly.pdbx_seq_one_letter_code
_entity_poly.pdbx_strand_id
1 'polypeptide(L)'
;MTYALIGPWLALILIFLTLPFLRAVFKNLRMDEAKKRNHAIEHGTIYFLRKRVGKKARIGGRAFDSGFRLSGIKNKADVSAAFAQMIQALQEGNSNCVVANQCGSMTVTAQGLSVLLLTITWLLAAVIRFSFSLSAIVLAANICLFVVLRYVLGRWIQRRYLLSVNFASAEIVAIEHVKDRRFFEEPSTVFVKTRTSD
;
A
#
# COMPACT_ATOMS: atom_id res chain seq x y z
N MET A 1 28.70 -28.17 6.44
CA MET A 1 28.51 -28.79 5.12
C MET A 1 27.10 -28.61 4.57
N THR A 2 26.06 -28.64 5.42
CA THR A 2 24.65 -28.45 5.03
C THR A 2 24.30 -27.08 4.43
N TYR A 3 24.86 -25.98 4.94
CA TYR A 3 24.59 -24.62 4.42
C TYR A 3 25.09 -24.37 2.99
N ALA A 4 26.17 -25.05 2.58
CA ALA A 4 26.75 -24.89 1.23
C ALA A 4 25.89 -25.54 0.14
N LEU A 5 25.16 -26.61 0.49
CA LEU A 5 24.26 -27.31 -0.44
C LEU A 5 22.89 -26.63 -0.54
N ILE A 6 22.38 -26.06 0.57
CA ILE A 6 21.03 -25.47 0.63
C ILE A 6 21.04 -23.96 0.32
N GLY A 7 22.15 -23.27 0.60
CA GLY A 7 22.31 -21.83 0.42
C GLY A 7 21.98 -21.32 -0.99
N PRO A 8 22.48 -21.95 -2.07
CA PRO A 8 22.17 -21.52 -3.44
C PRO A 8 20.68 -21.61 -3.79
N TRP A 9 19.99 -22.64 -3.29
CA TRP A 9 18.55 -22.84 -3.53
C TRP A 9 17.69 -21.85 -2.73
N LEU A 10 18.06 -21.58 -1.47
CA LEU A 10 17.43 -20.52 -0.67
C LEU A 10 17.63 -19.15 -1.31
N ALA A 11 18.83 -18.87 -1.84
CA ALA A 11 19.10 -17.62 -2.56
C ALA A 11 18.26 -17.51 -3.83
N LEU A 12 18.13 -18.58 -4.62
CA LEU A 12 17.26 -18.61 -5.80
C LEU A 12 15.78 -18.39 -5.46
N ILE A 13 15.28 -19.01 -4.39
CA ILE A 13 13.91 -18.81 -3.90
C ILE A 13 13.72 -17.36 -3.45
N LEU A 14 14.65 -16.80 -2.69
CA LEU A 14 14.61 -15.40 -2.28
C LEU A 14 14.65 -14.46 -3.48
N ILE A 15 15.51 -14.69 -4.47
CA ILE A 15 15.58 -13.89 -5.71
C ILE A 15 14.26 -13.98 -6.49
N PHE A 16 13.72 -15.18 -6.67
CA PHE A 16 12.46 -15.39 -7.39
C PHE A 16 11.28 -14.70 -6.68
N LEU A 17 11.21 -14.79 -5.35
CA LEU A 17 10.19 -14.11 -4.55
C LEU A 17 10.38 -12.57 -4.52
N THR A 18 11.60 -12.08 -4.69
CA THR A 18 11.92 -10.64 -4.61
C THR A 18 11.86 -9.90 -5.94
N LEU A 19 12.07 -10.57 -7.07
CA LEU A 19 12.01 -9.97 -8.41
C LEU A 19 10.67 -9.26 -8.75
N PRO A 20 9.49 -9.90 -8.62
CA PRO A 20 8.22 -9.21 -8.86
C PRO A 20 8.00 -8.06 -7.86
N PHE A 21 8.61 -8.16 -6.68
CA PHE A 21 8.57 -7.14 -5.64
C PHE A 21 9.46 -5.93 -5.96
N LEU A 22 10.72 -6.12 -6.38
CA LEU A 22 11.59 -5.02 -6.84
C LEU A 22 10.87 -4.24 -7.94
N ARG A 23 10.23 -4.95 -8.89
CA ARG A 23 9.42 -4.34 -9.93
C ARG A 23 8.28 -3.49 -9.37
N ALA A 24 7.58 -3.96 -8.33
CA ALA A 24 6.52 -3.21 -7.66
C ALA A 24 7.06 -1.96 -6.92
N VAL A 25 8.21 -2.06 -6.25
CA VAL A 25 8.89 -0.92 -5.60
C VAL A 25 9.28 0.13 -6.63
N PHE A 26 10.00 -0.25 -7.69
CA PHE A 26 10.40 0.68 -8.75
C PHE A 26 9.19 1.33 -9.42
N LYS A 27 8.11 0.58 -9.64
CA LYS A 27 6.87 1.14 -10.20
C LYS A 27 6.20 2.15 -9.26
N ASN A 28 6.23 1.90 -7.96
CA ASN A 28 5.65 2.81 -6.96
C ASN A 28 6.50 4.07 -6.77
N LEU A 29 7.84 3.96 -6.83
CA LEU A 29 8.74 5.10 -6.76
C LEU A 29 8.66 6.01 -8.00
N ARG A 30 8.31 5.44 -9.16
CA ARG A 30 8.10 6.17 -10.42
C ARG A 30 6.64 6.54 -10.65
N MET A 31 5.83 6.68 -9.59
CA MET A 31 4.47 7.17 -9.76
C MET A 31 4.50 8.64 -10.18
N ASP A 32 3.75 8.98 -11.22
CA ASP A 32 3.56 10.37 -11.65
C ASP A 32 2.73 11.14 -10.61
N GLU A 33 2.89 12.47 -10.58
CA GLU A 33 2.22 13.33 -9.60
C GLU A 33 0.69 13.23 -9.67
N ALA A 34 0.11 13.15 -10.87
CA ALA A 34 -1.32 12.94 -11.07
C ALA A 34 -1.82 11.67 -10.35
N LYS A 35 -1.04 10.59 -10.43
CA LYS A 35 -1.35 9.33 -9.78
C LYS A 35 -1.21 9.40 -8.26
N LYS A 36 -0.19 10.08 -7.75
CA LYS A 36 0.00 10.29 -6.29
C LYS A 36 -1.15 11.09 -5.70
N ARG A 37 -1.63 12.12 -6.41
CA ARG A 37 -2.81 12.91 -6.04
C ARG A 37 -4.06 12.03 -6.00
N ASN A 38 -4.35 11.30 -7.09
CA ASN A 38 -5.52 10.42 -7.15
C ASN A 38 -5.48 9.29 -6.12
N HIS A 39 -4.29 8.80 -5.77
CA HIS A 39 -4.10 7.81 -4.70
C HIS A 39 -4.39 8.38 -3.31
N ALA A 40 -4.00 9.63 -3.04
CA ALA A 40 -4.35 10.30 -1.80
C ALA A 40 -5.86 10.58 -1.71
N ILE A 41 -6.48 11.01 -2.81
CA ILE A 41 -7.92 11.20 -2.94
C ILE A 41 -8.68 9.89 -2.70
N GLU A 42 -8.23 8.79 -3.30
CA GLU A 42 -8.79 7.46 -3.12
C GLU A 42 -8.79 7.06 -1.64
N HIS A 43 -7.64 7.20 -0.97
CA HIS A 43 -7.52 6.88 0.47
C HIS A 43 -8.46 7.73 1.33
N GLY A 44 -8.49 9.04 1.11
CA GLY A 44 -9.39 9.94 1.83
C GLY A 44 -10.86 9.58 1.62
N THR A 45 -11.25 9.29 0.38
CA THR A 45 -12.60 8.87 0.04
C THR A 45 -12.97 7.54 0.72
N ILE A 46 -12.07 6.54 0.69
CA ILE A 46 -12.29 5.25 1.37
C ILE A 46 -12.40 5.43 2.89
N TYR A 47 -11.59 6.34 3.47
CA TYR A 47 -11.62 6.63 4.90
C TYR A 47 -13.01 7.13 5.35
N PHE A 48 -13.60 8.09 4.62
CA PHE A 48 -14.94 8.58 4.94
C PHE A 48 -16.05 7.62 4.52
N LEU A 49 -15.88 6.85 3.44
CA LEU A 49 -16.80 5.77 3.10
C LEU A 49 -16.90 4.75 4.23
N ARG A 50 -15.78 4.28 4.77
CA ARG A 50 -15.77 3.32 5.90
C ARG A 50 -16.42 3.89 7.17
N LYS A 51 -16.38 5.21 7.37
CA LYS A 51 -17.13 5.87 8.45
C LYS A 51 -18.65 5.82 8.21
N ARG A 52 -19.09 5.94 6.96
CA ARG A 52 -20.51 5.94 6.57
C ARG A 52 -21.13 4.55 6.51
N VAL A 53 -20.53 3.62 5.74
CA VAL A 53 -21.07 2.27 5.51
C VAL A 53 -20.56 1.23 6.52
N GLY A 54 -19.68 1.65 7.44
CA GLY A 54 -19.20 0.83 8.55
C GLY A 54 -17.86 0.13 8.29
N LYS A 55 -17.11 -0.10 9.37
CA LYS A 55 -15.74 -0.65 9.33
C LYS A 55 -15.63 -2.07 8.77
N LYS A 56 -16.74 -2.83 8.77
CA LYS A 56 -16.80 -4.21 8.24
C LYS A 56 -16.99 -4.25 6.72
N ALA A 57 -17.31 -3.12 6.08
CA ALA A 57 -17.47 -3.06 4.64
C ALA A 57 -16.12 -3.34 3.93
N ARG A 58 -16.13 -4.30 2.99
CA ARG A 58 -14.97 -4.68 2.19
C ARG A 58 -14.78 -3.70 1.03
N ILE A 59 -14.31 -2.49 1.37
CA ILE A 59 -14.03 -1.44 0.40
C ILE A 59 -12.56 -1.48 0.04
N GLY A 60 -12.28 -1.70 -1.25
CA GLY A 60 -10.96 -1.58 -1.84
C GLY A 60 -10.91 -0.45 -2.86
N GLY A 61 -9.70 -0.06 -3.26
CA GLY A 61 -9.52 0.89 -4.33
C GLY A 61 -8.20 0.73 -5.07
N ARG A 62 -8.11 1.44 -6.19
CA ARG A 62 -6.90 1.55 -7.00
C ARG A 62 -6.88 2.86 -7.78
N ALA A 63 -5.82 3.63 -7.60
CA ALA A 63 -5.58 4.87 -8.32
C ALA A 63 -4.94 4.69 -9.70
N PHE A 64 -5.33 5.59 -10.59
CA PHE A 64 -4.88 5.77 -11.96
C PHE A 64 -4.59 7.27 -12.18
N ASP A 65 -4.06 7.62 -13.34
CA ASP A 65 -3.64 9.00 -13.60
C ASP A 65 -4.86 9.92 -13.85
N SER A 66 -5.97 9.35 -14.31
CA SER A 66 -7.24 10.06 -14.60
C SER A 66 -8.32 9.93 -13.53
N GLY A 67 -8.01 9.31 -12.38
CA GLY A 67 -8.99 9.02 -11.34
C GLY A 67 -8.66 7.78 -10.53
N PHE A 68 -9.66 7.17 -9.91
CA PHE A 68 -9.49 5.98 -9.11
C PHE A 68 -10.70 5.05 -9.19
N ARG A 69 -10.45 3.76 -9.01
CA ARG A 69 -11.47 2.71 -8.95
C ARG A 69 -11.76 2.38 -7.49
N LEU A 70 -13.03 2.17 -7.16
CA LEU A 70 -13.49 1.68 -5.87
C LEU A 70 -14.28 0.38 -6.07
N SER A 71 -14.09 -0.59 -5.18
CA SER A 71 -14.85 -1.84 -5.13
C SER A 71 -15.65 -1.96 -3.84
N GLY A 72 -16.74 -2.73 -3.87
CA GLY A 72 -17.64 -2.90 -2.72
C GLY A 72 -18.57 -1.71 -2.49
N ILE A 73 -18.80 -0.89 -3.53
CA ILE A 73 -19.63 0.32 -3.46
C ILE A 73 -21.07 -0.02 -3.78
N LYS A 74 -22.00 0.23 -2.86
CA LYS A 74 -23.44 -0.02 -3.08
C LYS A 74 -24.17 1.18 -3.68
N ASN A 75 -23.79 2.39 -3.30
CA ASN A 75 -24.44 3.63 -3.72
C ASN A 75 -23.40 4.67 -4.14
N LYS A 76 -23.59 5.30 -5.31
CA LYS A 76 -22.73 6.38 -5.80
C LYS A 76 -22.83 7.64 -4.95
N ALA A 77 -24.00 7.91 -4.36
CA ALA A 77 -24.21 9.08 -3.50
C ALA A 77 -23.28 9.04 -2.27
N ASP A 78 -23.02 7.86 -1.72
CA ASP A 78 -22.08 7.69 -0.61
C ASP A 78 -20.65 8.05 -1.00
N VAL A 79 -20.26 7.80 -2.26
CA VAL A 79 -18.94 8.15 -2.79
C VAL A 79 -18.81 9.67 -2.89
N SER A 80 -19.78 10.36 -3.51
CA SER A 80 -19.77 11.83 -3.61
C SER A 80 -19.75 12.48 -2.23
N ALA A 81 -20.55 11.96 -1.29
CA ALA A 81 -20.65 12.51 0.06
C ALA A 81 -19.40 12.22 0.91
N ALA A 82 -18.71 11.11 0.68
CA ALA A 82 -17.42 10.81 1.30
C ALA A 82 -16.27 11.67 0.72
N PHE A 83 -16.28 11.89 -0.59
CA PHE A 83 -15.32 12.77 -1.25
C PHE A 83 -15.46 14.22 -0.74
N ALA A 84 -16.67 14.75 -0.65
CA ALA A 84 -16.92 16.09 -0.13
C ALA A 84 -16.40 16.25 1.31
N GLN A 85 -16.63 15.26 2.17
CA GLN A 85 -16.10 15.27 3.55
C GLN A 85 -14.57 15.21 3.60
N MET A 86 -13.94 14.47 2.69
CA MET A 86 -12.49 14.47 2.57
C MET A 86 -11.97 15.86 2.17
N ILE A 87 -12.56 16.50 1.16
CA ILE A 87 -12.13 17.84 0.73
C ILE A 87 -12.29 18.84 1.89
N GLN A 88 -13.42 18.82 2.57
CA GLN A 88 -13.66 19.66 3.76
C GLN A 88 -12.59 19.41 4.84
N ALA A 89 -12.32 18.15 5.18
CA ALA A 89 -11.30 17.82 6.18
C ALA A 89 -9.89 18.30 5.77
N LEU A 90 -9.56 18.27 4.47
CA LEU A 90 -8.29 18.80 3.97
C LEU A 90 -8.22 20.32 4.04
N GLN A 91 -9.32 21.02 3.73
CA GLN A 91 -9.43 22.48 3.89
C GLN A 91 -9.29 22.90 5.36
N GLU A 92 -9.77 22.08 6.29
CA GLU A 92 -9.59 22.24 7.73
C GLU A 92 -8.16 21.84 8.22
N GLY A 93 -7.26 21.44 7.32
CA GLY A 93 -5.87 21.06 7.63
C GLY A 93 -5.68 19.60 8.10
N ASN A 94 -6.75 18.78 8.10
CA ASN A 94 -6.69 17.39 8.53
C ASN A 94 -6.27 16.44 7.39
N SER A 95 -4.96 16.37 7.17
CA SER A 95 -4.35 15.44 6.21
C SER A 95 -4.21 13.99 6.69
N ASN A 96 -4.62 13.66 7.92
CA ASN A 96 -4.50 12.28 8.41
C ASN A 96 -5.46 11.31 7.69
N CYS A 97 -6.55 11.81 7.09
CA CYS A 97 -7.53 11.00 6.39
C CYS A 97 -7.00 10.37 5.08
N VAL A 98 -5.94 10.93 4.48
CA VAL A 98 -5.39 10.45 3.20
C VAL A 98 -4.31 9.37 3.36
N VAL A 99 -3.92 9.07 4.60
CA VAL A 99 -2.95 8.02 4.92
C VAL A 99 -3.68 6.75 5.32
N ALA A 100 -3.78 5.79 4.39
CA ALA A 100 -4.43 4.52 4.67
C ALA A 100 -3.48 3.48 5.29
N ASN A 101 -3.90 2.89 6.42
CA ASN A 101 -3.19 1.82 7.13
C ASN A 101 -3.25 0.44 6.42
N GLN A 102 -4.02 0.33 5.34
CA GLN A 102 -4.27 -0.91 4.59
C GLN A 102 -4.08 -0.67 3.08
N CYS A 103 -2.92 -0.16 2.69
CA CYS A 103 -2.59 0.05 1.29
C CYS A 103 -1.68 -1.07 0.74
N GLY A 104 -1.80 -1.38 -0.55
CA GLY A 104 -0.89 -2.30 -1.23
C GLY A 104 0.58 -1.88 -1.09
N SER A 105 0.87 -0.58 -1.01
CA SER A 105 2.23 -0.08 -0.78
C SER A 105 2.79 -0.38 0.62
N MET A 106 1.93 -0.56 1.64
CA MET A 106 2.37 -1.02 2.96
C MET A 106 2.76 -2.49 2.94
N THR A 107 2.03 -3.32 2.19
CA THR A 107 2.39 -4.74 1.98
C THR A 107 3.73 -4.86 1.27
N VAL A 108 3.94 -4.07 0.22
CA VAL A 108 5.22 -3.97 -0.50
C VAL A 108 6.32 -3.56 0.50
N THR A 109 6.15 -2.47 1.24
CA THR A 109 7.16 -2.02 2.21
C THR A 109 7.48 -3.08 3.27
N ALA A 110 6.47 -3.75 3.82
CA ALA A 110 6.66 -4.82 4.80
C ALA A 110 7.45 -6.00 4.21
N GLN A 111 7.09 -6.46 3.01
CA GLN A 111 7.81 -7.54 2.32
C GLN A 111 9.28 -7.17 2.06
N GLY A 112 9.53 -5.94 1.60
CA GLY A 112 10.90 -5.44 1.42
C GLY A 112 11.72 -5.46 2.71
N LEU A 113 11.12 -5.02 3.82
CA LEU A 113 11.76 -5.09 5.12
C LEU A 113 12.05 -6.53 5.54
N SER A 114 11.11 -7.46 5.34
CA SER A 114 11.32 -8.87 5.66
C SER A 114 12.47 -9.49 4.86
N VAL A 115 12.52 -9.22 3.56
CA VAL A 115 13.60 -9.69 2.68
C VAL A 115 14.94 -9.14 3.13
N LEU A 116 15.01 -7.84 3.43
CA LEU A 116 16.23 -7.18 3.89
C LEU A 116 16.76 -7.84 5.17
N LEU A 117 15.88 -8.01 6.17
CA LEU A 117 16.22 -8.62 7.45
C LEU A 117 16.72 -10.06 7.30
N LEU A 118 16.04 -10.87 6.48
CA LEU A 118 16.45 -12.24 6.20
C LEU A 118 17.77 -12.31 5.43
N THR A 119 17.98 -11.41 4.46
CA THR A 119 19.22 -11.36 3.67
C THR A 119 20.41 -10.99 4.56
N ILE A 120 20.28 -9.97 5.41
CA ILE A 120 21.31 -9.58 6.38
C ILE A 120 21.63 -10.75 7.32
N THR A 121 20.60 -11.42 7.84
CA THR A 121 20.77 -12.58 8.73
C THR A 121 21.48 -13.73 8.03
N TRP A 122 21.14 -14.00 6.77
CA TRP A 122 21.80 -15.04 5.98
C TRP A 122 23.27 -14.71 5.70
N LEU A 123 23.59 -13.47 5.33
CA LEU A 123 24.97 -13.02 5.15
C LEU A 123 25.78 -13.12 6.45
N LEU A 124 25.21 -12.74 7.59
CA LEU A 124 25.84 -12.89 8.90
C LEU A 124 26.10 -14.36 9.25
N ALA A 125 25.12 -15.25 9.00
CA ALA A 125 25.26 -16.68 9.25
C ALA A 125 26.28 -17.36 8.32
N ALA A 126 26.58 -16.77 7.16
CA ALA A 126 27.63 -17.26 6.26
C ALA A 126 29.05 -16.96 6.79
N VAL A 127 29.21 -15.86 7.52
CA VAL A 127 30.49 -15.43 8.10
C VAL A 127 30.69 -15.96 9.52
N ILE A 128 29.60 -16.02 10.30
CA ILE A 128 29.60 -16.41 11.71
C ILE A 128 28.89 -17.75 11.85
N ARG A 129 29.54 -18.73 12.49
CA ARG A 129 28.87 -20.00 12.83
C ARG A 129 27.83 -19.76 13.92
N PHE A 130 26.56 -19.86 13.55
CA PHE A 130 25.47 -19.77 14.52
C PHE A 130 25.24 -21.13 15.19
N SER A 131 25.08 -21.11 16.52
CA SER A 131 24.46 -22.22 17.24
C SER A 131 22.95 -22.22 17.02
N PHE A 132 22.28 -23.34 17.32
CA PHE A 132 20.82 -23.44 17.22
C PHE A 132 20.11 -22.39 18.08
N SER A 133 20.54 -22.22 19.33
CA SER A 133 19.98 -21.24 20.25
C SER A 133 20.17 -19.79 19.76
N LEU A 134 21.35 -19.47 19.22
CA LEU A 134 21.59 -18.13 18.64
C LEU A 134 20.71 -17.89 17.41
N SER A 135 20.54 -18.90 16.55
CA SER A 135 19.66 -18.81 15.38
C SER A 135 18.20 -18.54 15.78
N ALA A 136 17.71 -19.20 16.84
CA ALA A 136 16.37 -18.96 17.38
C ALA A 136 16.20 -17.54 17.92
N ILE A 137 17.20 -17.02 18.65
CA ILE A 137 17.20 -15.64 19.18
C ILE A 137 17.19 -14.63 18.03
N VAL A 138 18.03 -14.82 17.01
CA VAL A 138 18.10 -13.93 15.85
C VAL A 138 16.80 -13.95 15.05
N LEU A 139 16.16 -15.12 14.90
CA LEU A 139 14.86 -15.20 14.25
C LEU A 139 13.77 -14.46 15.04
N ALA A 140 13.74 -14.64 16.36
CA ALA A 140 12.80 -13.92 17.24
C ALA A 140 13.02 -12.39 17.16
N ALA A 141 14.27 -11.94 17.15
CA ALA A 141 14.62 -10.54 16.99
C ALA A 141 14.16 -9.97 15.63
N ASN A 142 14.35 -10.71 14.54
CA ASN A 142 13.87 -10.32 13.21
C ASN A 142 12.34 -10.19 13.17
N ILE A 143 11.61 -11.13 13.76
CA ILE A 143 10.14 -11.08 13.82
C ILE A 143 9.69 -9.84 14.62
N CYS A 144 10.30 -9.60 15.78
CA CYS A 144 10.00 -8.44 16.62
C CYS A 144 10.25 -7.12 15.85
N LEU A 145 11.43 -7.00 15.24
CA LEU A 145 11.81 -5.82 14.46
C LEU A 145 10.88 -5.61 13.27
N PHE A 146 10.51 -6.67 12.55
CA PHE A 146 9.54 -6.61 11.46
C PHE A 146 8.18 -6.08 11.92
N VAL A 147 7.65 -6.60 13.04
CA VAL A 147 6.32 -6.21 13.56
C VAL A 147 6.29 -4.72 13.90
N VAL A 148 7.36 -4.19 14.49
CA VAL A 148 7.45 -2.77 14.88
C VAL A 148 7.68 -1.88 13.66
N LEU A 149 8.69 -2.19 12.83
CA LEU A 149 9.11 -1.29 11.75
C LEU A 149 8.15 -1.27 10.57
N ARG A 150 7.43 -2.36 10.28
CA ARG A 150 6.57 -2.44 9.07
C ARG A 150 5.54 -1.32 8.97
N TYR A 151 4.95 -0.93 10.10
CA TYR A 151 3.93 0.14 10.15
C TYR A 151 4.55 1.53 10.11
N VAL A 152 5.68 1.71 10.81
CA VAL A 152 6.38 3.00 10.86
C VAL A 152 6.94 3.34 9.49
N LEU A 153 7.69 2.40 8.90
CA LEU A 153 8.32 2.58 7.60
C LEU A 153 7.28 2.69 6.48
N GLY A 154 6.23 1.87 6.50
CA GLY A 154 5.13 1.94 5.53
C GLY A 154 4.46 3.32 5.49
N ARG A 155 4.09 3.87 6.66
CA ARG A 155 3.48 5.20 6.74
C ARG A 155 4.44 6.31 6.31
N TRP A 156 5.72 6.19 6.67
CA TRP A 156 6.74 7.15 6.29
C TRP A 156 6.94 7.21 4.78
N ILE A 157 7.09 6.05 4.12
CA ILE A 157 7.24 5.96 2.66
C ILE A 157 5.99 6.53 1.96
N GLN A 158 4.79 6.17 2.44
CA GLN A 158 3.56 6.70 1.88
C GLN A 158 3.50 8.22 1.91
N ARG A 159 3.74 8.83 3.09
CA ARG A 159 3.69 10.28 3.27
C ARG A 159 4.75 11.01 2.45
N ARG A 160 5.94 10.43 2.30
CA ARG A 160 7.07 11.13 1.67
C ARG A 160 7.15 10.96 0.16
N TYR A 161 6.73 9.80 -0.36
CA TYR A 161 6.97 9.43 -1.77
C TYR A 161 5.72 9.05 -2.56
N LEU A 162 4.66 8.54 -1.92
CA LEU A 162 3.52 7.92 -2.64
C LEU A 162 2.23 8.74 -2.57
N LEU A 163 2.24 9.83 -1.81
CA LEU A 163 1.12 10.74 -1.61
C LEU A 163 1.59 12.17 -1.88
N SER A 164 0.75 12.95 -2.54
CA SER A 164 0.94 14.38 -2.77
C SER A 164 -0.32 15.06 -2.28
N VAL A 165 -0.23 15.98 -1.30
CA VAL A 165 -1.40 16.61 -0.61
C VAL A 165 -1.91 17.86 -1.35
N ASN A 166 -1.29 18.23 -2.48
CA ASN A 166 -1.70 19.39 -3.25
C ASN A 166 -2.87 19.04 -4.19
N PHE A 167 -4.09 18.96 -3.63
CA PHE A 167 -5.32 18.67 -4.39
C PHE A 167 -6.60 19.17 -3.70
N ALA A 168 -6.54 20.20 -2.87
CA ALA A 168 -7.72 20.77 -2.22
C ALA A 168 -8.76 21.31 -3.23
N SER A 169 -8.33 21.62 -4.46
CA SER A 169 -9.16 22.03 -5.61
C SER A 169 -9.64 20.85 -6.47
N ALA A 170 -9.49 19.60 -6.03
CA ALA A 170 -9.90 18.44 -6.82
C ALA A 170 -11.43 18.33 -6.89
N GLU A 171 -11.93 18.06 -8.10
CA GLU A 171 -13.35 17.87 -8.37
C GLU A 171 -13.62 16.48 -8.95
N ILE A 172 -14.78 15.90 -8.61
CA ILE A 172 -15.29 14.70 -9.29
C ILE A 172 -15.94 15.13 -10.60
N VAL A 173 -15.40 14.67 -11.71
CA VAL A 173 -15.97 14.89 -13.04
C VAL A 173 -17.09 13.90 -13.35
N ALA A 174 -16.89 12.62 -12.98
CA ALA A 174 -17.84 11.57 -13.28
C ALA A 174 -17.69 10.38 -12.33
N ILE A 175 -18.78 9.66 -12.10
CA ILE A 175 -18.83 8.40 -11.36
C ILE A 175 -19.47 7.33 -12.25
N GLU A 176 -18.64 6.47 -12.83
CA GLU A 176 -19.04 5.48 -13.83
C GLU A 176 -19.00 4.06 -13.26
N HIS A 177 -19.92 3.21 -13.69
CA HIS A 177 -19.85 1.79 -13.34
C HIS A 177 -18.90 1.07 -14.28
N VAL A 178 -17.97 0.30 -13.72
CA VAL A 178 -17.04 -0.50 -14.52
C VAL A 178 -17.57 -1.91 -14.62
N LYS A 179 -17.87 -2.35 -15.85
CA LYS A 179 -18.25 -3.74 -16.15
C LYS A 179 -17.06 -4.70 -16.11
N ASP A 180 -15.86 -4.19 -16.36
CA ASP A 180 -14.64 -4.99 -16.52
C ASP A 180 -14.05 -5.43 -15.17
N ARG A 181 -14.34 -6.69 -14.84
CA ARG A 181 -14.01 -7.35 -13.58
C ARG A 181 -12.63 -7.97 -13.67
N ARG A 182 -11.79 -7.71 -12.67
CA ARG A 182 -10.71 -8.65 -12.36
C ARG A 182 -11.23 -9.73 -11.42
N PHE A 183 -10.67 -10.94 -11.52
CA PHE A 183 -11.12 -12.16 -10.83
C PHE A 183 -11.26 -12.05 -9.29
N PHE A 184 -10.66 -11.02 -8.67
CA PHE A 184 -10.67 -10.77 -7.22
C PHE A 184 -11.43 -9.49 -6.79
N GLU A 185 -12.16 -8.82 -7.68
CA GLU A 185 -12.93 -7.60 -7.37
C GLU A 185 -14.39 -7.92 -6.98
N GLU A 186 -14.92 -7.29 -5.93
CA GLU A 186 -16.34 -7.39 -5.56
C GLU A 186 -17.25 -6.84 -6.69
N PRO A 187 -18.48 -7.39 -6.85
CA PRO A 187 -19.32 -7.16 -8.02
C PRO A 187 -19.75 -5.71 -8.26
N SER A 188 -19.62 -4.83 -7.26
CA SER A 188 -20.02 -3.43 -7.34
C SER A 188 -18.79 -2.50 -7.39
N THR A 189 -18.26 -2.36 -8.61
CA THR A 189 -17.09 -1.55 -8.89
C THR A 189 -17.47 -0.26 -9.62
N VAL A 190 -16.89 0.84 -9.15
CA VAL A 190 -17.14 2.19 -9.63
C VAL A 190 -15.81 2.86 -9.97
N PHE A 191 -15.75 3.59 -11.07
CA PHE A 191 -14.63 4.45 -11.42
C PHE A 191 -15.01 5.91 -11.17
N VAL A 192 -14.21 6.59 -10.37
CA VAL A 192 -14.35 8.01 -10.05
C VAL A 192 -13.32 8.76 -10.86
N LYS A 193 -13.79 9.54 -11.82
CA LYS A 193 -12.95 10.40 -12.66
C LYS A 193 -12.76 11.72 -11.94
N THR A 194 -11.50 12.12 -11.73
CA THR A 194 -11.14 13.35 -11.04
C THR A 194 -10.46 14.31 -11.98
N ARG A 195 -10.63 15.61 -11.71
CA ARG A 195 -9.86 16.69 -12.32
C ARG A 195 -9.30 17.55 -11.20
N THR A 196 -8.01 17.83 -11.28
CA THR A 196 -7.36 18.84 -10.44
C THR A 196 -7.11 20.07 -11.29
N SER A 197 -7.60 21.22 -10.86
CA SER A 197 -7.24 22.51 -11.43
C SER A 197 -5.81 22.83 -10.98
N ASP A 198 -4.85 22.70 -11.89
CA ASP A 198 -3.48 23.20 -11.70
C ASP A 198 -3.45 24.73 -11.85
#